data_AF-A0A8S4C2K6-F1
#
_entry.id   AF-A0A8S4C2K6-F1
#
_cell.length_a   1.000
_cell.length_b   1.000
_cell.length_c   1.000
_cell.angle_alpha   90.00
_cell.angle_beta   90.00
_cell.angle_gamma   90.00
#
_symmetry.space_group_name_H-M   'P 1'
#
loop_
_entity.id
_entity.type
_entity.pdbx_description
1 polymer ?
#
loop_
_entity_poly.entity_id
_entity_poly.type
_entity_poly.pdbx_seq_one_letter_code
_entity_poly.pdbx_strand_id
1 'polypeptide(L)' 'MTGRFGELLLILLIILVLFGAGKLPRVMGEIGRGIKAFKNSLNNKSEDDNEDNKN' A
#
# COMPACT_ATOMS: atom_id res chain seq x y z
N MET A 1 -25.11 -9.81 -12.15
CA MET A 1 -24.01 -9.83 -11.16
C MET A 1 -22.61 -9.64 -11.78
N THR A 2 -22.48 -9.45 -13.10
CA THR A 2 -21.17 -9.48 -13.80
C THR A 2 -20.70 -8.14 -14.38
N GLY A 3 -21.44 -7.03 -14.20
CA GLY A 3 -21.11 -5.74 -14.84
C GLY A 3 -20.05 -4.89 -14.12
N ARG A 4 -20.00 -4.94 -12.78
CA ARG A 4 -19.23 -3.97 -11.99
C ARG A 4 -17.71 -4.17 -12.05
N PHE A 5 -17.26 -5.40 -12.22
CA PHE A 5 -15.82 -5.71 -12.31
C PHE A 5 -15.23 -5.29 -13.66
N GLY A 6 -16.03 -5.31 -14.74
CA GLY A 6 -15.58 -4.87 -16.07
C GLY A 6 -15.33 -3.36 -16.15
N GLU A 7 -16.20 -2.56 -15.52
CA GLU A 7 -16.06 -1.10 -15.44
C GLU A 7 -14.76 -0.69 -14.73
N LEU A 8 -14.45 -1.35 -13.60
CA LEU A 8 -13.21 -1.11 -12.85
C LEU A 8 -11.97 -1.48 -13.66
N LEU A 9 -12.01 -2.60 -14.40
CA LEU A 9 -10.92 -3.02 -15.28
C LEU A 9 -10.70 -2.02 -16.44
N LEU A 10 -11.77 -1.50 -17.03
CA LEU A 10 -11.69 -0.51 -18.11
C LEU A 10 -11.06 0.80 -17.62
N ILE A 11 -11.46 1.28 -16.45
CA ILE A 11 -10.88 2.48 -15.83
C ILE A 11 -9.40 2.27 -15.52
N LEU A 12 -9.04 1.11 -14.95
CA LEU A 12 -7.66 0.75 -14.66
C LEU A 12 -6.81 0.73 -15.94
N LEU A 13 -7.35 0.22 -17.05
CA LEU A 13 -6.68 0.18 -18.34
C LEU A 13 -6.40 1.58 -18.87
N ILE A 14 -7.37 2.51 -18.78
CA ILE A 14 -7.18 3.91 -19.20
C ILE A 14 -6.06 4.57 -18.39
N ILE A 15 -6.08 4.39 -17.07
CA ILE A 15 -5.04 4.89 -16.17
C ILE A 15 -3.68 4.29 -16.57
N LEU A 16 -3.63 2.99 -16.87
CA LEU A 16 -2.40 2.31 -17.27
C LEU A 16 -1.83 2.86 -18.60
N VAL A 17 -2.67 3.26 -19.55
CA VAL A 17 -2.24 3.88 -20.80
C VAL A 17 -1.70 5.29 -20.56
N LEU A 18 -2.37 6.08 -19.71
CA LEU A 18 -1.94 7.45 -19.39
C LEU A 18 -0.63 7.50 -18.60
N PHE A 19 -0.48 6.64 -17.59
CA PHE A 19 0.70 6.61 -16.74
C PHE A 19 1.80 5.68 -17.28
N GLY A 20 1.44 4.68 -18.09
CA GLY A 20 2.32 3.63 -18.60
C GLY A 20 2.48 2.47 -17.61
N ALA A 21 2.64 1.25 -18.14
CA ALA A 21 2.79 0.02 -17.36
C ALA A 21 4.02 -0.02 -16.44
N GLY A 22 5.04 0.82 -16.69
CA GLY A 22 6.24 0.90 -15.86
C GLY A 22 6.17 1.91 -14.72
N LYS A 23 5.34 2.96 -14.82
CA LYS A 23 5.27 3.99 -13.77
C LYS A 23 4.41 3.54 -12.58
N LEU A 24 3.31 2.83 -12.83
CA LEU A 24 2.41 2.37 -11.77
C LEU A 24 3.11 1.44 -10.75
N PRO A 25 3.87 0.40 -11.18
CA PRO A 25 4.60 -0.47 -10.25
C PRO A 25 5.75 0.25 -9.54
N ARG A 26 6.40 1.22 -10.21
CA ARG A 26 7.49 2.01 -9.62
C ARG A 26 6.98 2.86 -8.46
N VAL A 27 5.91 3.62 -8.69
CA VAL A 27 5.26 4.47 -7.66
C VAL A 27 4.69 3.61 -6.54
N MET A 28 4.05 2.49 -6.85
CA MET A 28 3.56 1.57 -5.81
C MET A 28 4.70 0.92 -5.02
N GLY A 29 5.85 0.67 -5.64
CA GLY A 29 7.04 0.20 -4.94
C GLY A 29 7.58 1.21 -3.92
N GLU A 30 7.60 2.50 -4.29
CA GLU A 30 8.02 3.60 -3.40
C GLU A 30 7.02 3.82 -2.25
N ILE A 31 5.72 3.85 -2.57
CA ILE A 31 4.64 3.97 -1.57
C ILE A 31 4.63 2.75 -0.64
N GLY A 32 4.78 1.54 -1.18
CA GLY A 32 4.78 0.31 -0.40
C GLY A 32 5.93 0.24 0.60
N ARG A 33 7.11 0.75 0.25
CA ARG A 33 8.24 0.91 1.18
C ARG A 33 7.93 1.90 2.29
N GLY A 34 7.31 3.04 1.96
CA GLY A 34 6.87 4.03 2.95
C GLY A 34 5.83 3.49 3.93
N ILE A 35 4.81 2.79 3.42
CA ILE A 35 3.78 2.14 4.24
C ILE A 35 4.40 1.06 5.13
N LYS A 36 5.34 0.25 4.60
CA LYS A 36 6.04 -0.78 5.39
C LYS A 36 6.86 -0.17 6.53
N ALA A 37 7.62 0.89 6.25
CA ALA A 37 8.38 1.61 7.27
C ALA A 37 7.46 2.22 8.34
N PHE A 38 6.36 2.86 7.92
CA PHE A 38 5.36 3.42 8.82
C PHE A 38 4.74 2.35 9.72
N LYS A 39 4.33 1.20 9.15
CA LYS A 39 3.81 0.08 9.94
C LYS A 39 4.84 -0.47 10.93
N ASN A 40 6.10 -0.59 10.52
CA ASN A 40 7.15 -1.08 11.40
C ASN A 40 7.41 -0.13 12.59
N SER A 41 7.41 1.18 12.35
CA SER A 41 7.55 2.19 13.41
C SER A 41 6.34 2.23 14.35
N LEU A 42 5.12 2.03 13.84
CA LEU A 42 3.93 1.92 14.68
C LEU A 42 3.98 0.67 15.58
N ASN A 43 4.38 -0.48 15.03
CA ASN A 43 4.47 -1.72 15.81
C ASN A 43 5.58 -1.66 16.88
N ASN A 44 6.78 -1.14 16.54
CA ASN A 44 7.86 -0.98 17.53
C ASN A 44 7.45 -0.04 18.68
N LYS A 45 6.67 1.01 18.38
CA LYS A 45 6.16 1.92 19.40
C LYS A 45 5.11 1.26 20.32
N SER A 46 4.38 0.27 19.82
CA SER A 46 3.42 -0.51 20.63
C SER A 46 4.08 -1.60 21.48
N GLU A 47 5.29 -2.04 21.12
CA GLU A 47 6.08 -3.00 21.89
C GLU A 47 6.84 -2.31 23.05
N ASP A 48 7.28 -1.06 22.88
CA ASP A 48 7.96 -0.26 23.92
C ASP A 48 7.04 0.14 25.10
N ASP A 49 5.72 0.18 24.89
CA ASP A 49 4.73 0.45 25.96
C ASP A 49 4.43 -0.80 26.84
N ASN A 50 5.02 -1.98 26.57
CA ASN A 50 4.77 -3.24 27.28
C ASN A 50 5.97 -3.81 28.06
N GLU A 51 7.10 -3.10 28.17
CA GLU A 51 8.29 -3.57 28.89
C GLU A 51 8.56 -2.88 30.25
N ASP A 52 7.61 -2.12 30.81
CA ASP A 52 7.75 -1.43 32.11
C ASP A 52 6.95 -2.08 33.28
N ASN A 53 6.59 -3.37 33.20
CA ASN A 53 6.00 -4.09 34.34
C ASN A 53 6.67 -5.44 34.59
N LYS A 54 7.98 -5.39 34.89
CA LYS A 54 8.68 -6.48 35.56
C LYS A 54 9.85 -5.95 36.39
N ASN A 55 9.56 -5.24 37.48
CA ASN A 55 10.42 -5.23 38.67
C ASN A 55 9.65 -4.88 39.94
#